data_AF-A0A1C5WIY8-F1
#
_entry.id   AF-A0A1C5WIY8-F1
#
_cell.length_a   1.000
_cell.length_b   1.000
_cell.length_c   1.000
_cell.angle_alpha   90.00
_cell.angle_beta   90.00
_cell.angle_gamma   90.00
#
_symmetry.space_group_name_H-M   'P 1'
#
loop_
_entity.id
_entity.type
_entity.pdbx_description
1 polymer ?
#
loop_
_entity_poly.entity_id
_entity_poly.type
_entity_poly.pdbx_seq_one_letter_code
_entity_poly.pdbx_strand_id
1 'polypeptide(L)' 'MGIRNIDRIRAMSLEELAPLLIKCYRTVDEYVDYLEIYRYRESYFSPSGRVFGDYEDAYEDCIKWLDNEYERNG' A
#
# COMPACT_ATOMS: atom_id res chain seq x y z
N MET A 1 9.96 31.78 -7.95
CA MET A 1 10.48 30.54 -7.33
C MET A 1 9.52 29.41 -7.69
N GLY A 2 10.02 28.30 -8.22
CA GLY A 2 9.17 27.13 -8.50
C GLY A 2 8.75 26.44 -7.19
N ILE A 3 7.54 25.87 -7.18
CA ILE A 3 7.07 24.99 -6.10
C ILE A 3 7.94 23.72 -6.10
N ARG A 4 8.49 23.32 -4.95
CA ARG A 4 9.27 22.08 -4.85
C ARG A 4 8.33 20.88 -4.86
N ASN A 5 8.80 19.74 -5.36
CA ASN A 5 7.96 18.53 -5.40
C ASN A 5 7.45 18.10 -4.02
N ILE A 6 8.23 18.33 -2.95
CA ILE A 6 7.78 18.05 -1.57
C ILE A 6 6.57 18.89 -1.15
N ASP A 7 6.47 20.13 -1.62
CA ASP A 7 5.35 21.00 -1.29
C ASP A 7 4.08 20.54 -2.03
N ARG A 8 4.22 19.92 -3.20
CA ARG A 8 3.10 19.29 -3.93
C ARG A 8 2.60 18.04 -3.21
N ILE A 9 3.51 17.18 -2.74
CA ILE A 9 3.16 15.97 -1.98
C ILE A 9 2.41 16.32 -0.70
N ARG A 10 2.87 17.36 0.02
CA ARG A 10 2.19 17.84 1.24
C ARG A 10 0.80 18.42 1.00
N ALA A 11 0.49 18.81 -0.24
CA ALA A 11 -0.81 19.36 -0.61
C ALA A 11 -1.77 18.29 -1.14
N MET A 12 -1.33 17.04 -1.29
CA MET A 12 -2.19 15.94 -1.72
C MET A 12 -3.21 15.60 -0.63
N SER A 13 -4.41 15.20 -1.07
CA SER A 13 -5.37 14.58 -0.16
C SER A 13 -4.88 13.20 0.30
N LEU A 14 -5.54 12.62 1.31
CA LEU A 14 -5.21 11.28 1.77
C LEU A 14 -5.43 10.24 0.67
N GLU A 15 -6.50 10.41 -0.11
CA GLU A 15 -6.88 9.56 -1.25
C GLU A 15 -5.86 9.64 -2.40
N GLU A 16 -5.28 10.81 -2.64
CA GLU A 16 -4.22 10.98 -3.64
C GLU A 16 -2.90 10.35 -3.17
N LEU A 17 -2.62 10.39 -1.86
CA LEU A 17 -1.37 9.92 -1.29
C LEU A 17 -1.35 8.40 -1.05
N ALA A 18 -2.45 7.81 -0.59
CA ALA A 18 -2.57 6.38 -0.27
C ALA A 18 -2.08 5.42 -1.37
N PRO A 19 -2.50 5.52 -2.65
CA PRO A 19 -2.06 4.61 -3.72
C PRO A 19 -0.55 4.67 -3.96
N LEU A 20 0.12 5.78 -3.61
CA LEU A 20 1.57 5.95 -3.77
C LEU A 20 2.38 5.26 -2.67
N LEU A 21 1.74 4.89 -1.55
CA LEU A 21 2.37 4.29 -0.38
C LEU A 21 2.17 2.79 -0.28
N ILE A 22 1.15 2.25 -0.95
CA ILE A 22 0.84 0.81 -0.96
C ILE A 22 1.80 0.09 -1.91
N LYS A 23 2.44 -0.98 -1.43
CA LYS A 23 3.30 -1.83 -2.26
C LYS A 23 2.59 -3.11 -2.64
N CYS A 24 2.61 -3.47 -3.92
CA CYS A 24 2.15 -4.77 -4.40
C CYS A 24 3.34 -5.71 -4.62
N TYR A 25 3.26 -6.90 -4.05
CA TYR A 25 4.18 -7.99 -4.33
C TYR A 25 3.41 -9.16 -4.91
N ARG A 26 3.99 -9.76 -5.96
CA ARG A 26 3.49 -10.99 -6.55
C ARG A 26 4.35 -12.14 -6.06
N THR A 27 3.73 -13.09 -5.38
CA THR A 27 4.39 -14.29 -4.87
C THR A 27 3.85 -15.53 -5.58
N VAL A 28 4.68 -16.56 -5.70
CA VAL A 28 4.23 -17.87 -6.19
C VAL A 28 3.51 -18.54 -5.03
N ASP A 29 2.23 -18.83 -5.22
CA ASP A 29 1.33 -19.39 -4.19
C ASP A 29 1.28 -20.92 -4.31
N GLU A 30 1.14 -21.43 -5.53
CA GLU A 30 1.01 -22.86 -5.80
C GLU A 30 1.60 -23.19 -7.19
N TYR A 31 2.26 -24.35 -7.31
CA TYR A 31 2.59 -24.94 -8.60
C TYR A 31 1.54 -26.01 -8.93
N VAL A 32 0.89 -25.88 -10.08
CA VAL A 32 -0.13 -26.84 -10.54
C VAL A 32 0.52 -27.82 -11.49
N ASP A 33 1.03 -28.93 -10.95
CA ASP A 33 1.83 -29.97 -11.65
C ASP A 33 1.24 -30.39 -13.01
N TYR A 34 -0.06 -30.69 -13.07
CA TYR A 34 -0.70 -31.21 -14.29
C TYR A 34 -0.85 -30.17 -15.41
N LEU A 35 -0.73 -28.89 -15.08
CA LEU A 35 -0.80 -27.79 -16.05
C LEU A 35 0.57 -27.13 -16.29
N GLU A 36 1.60 -27.48 -15.51
CA GLU A 36 2.91 -26.79 -15.48
C GLU A 36 2.79 -25.27 -15.29
N ILE A 37 1.75 -24.81 -14.56
CA ILE A 37 1.48 -23.38 -14.34
C ILE A 37 1.72 -23.01 -12.87
N TYR A 38 2.38 -21.88 -12.66
CA TYR A 38 2.43 -21.21 -11.36
C TYR A 38 1.19 -20.36 -11.14
N ARG A 39 0.47 -20.62 -10.04
CA ARG A 39 -0.49 -19.66 -9.49
C ARG A 39 0.26 -18.62 -8.70
N TYR A 40 -0.10 -17.37 -8.97
CA TYR A 40 0.47 -16.24 -8.28
C TYR A 40 -0.58 -15.59 -7.42
N ARG A 41 -0.16 -15.16 -6.24
CA ARG A 41 -0.96 -14.34 -5.35
C ARG A 41 -0.34 -12.97 -5.24
N GLU A 42 -1.19 -11.95 -5.36
CA GLU A 42 -0.82 -10.58 -5.05
C GLU A 42 -1.00 -10.32 -3.56
N SER A 43 -0.10 -9.53 -3.00
CA SER A 43 -0.14 -9.10 -1.61
C SER A 43 0.16 -7.61 -1.55
N TYR A 44 -0.69 -6.89 -0.83
CA TYR A 44 -0.68 -5.45 -0.74
C TYR A 44 -0.22 -5.03 0.66
N PHE A 45 0.84 -4.22 0.73
CA PHE A 45 1.46 -3.79 1.97
C PHE A 45 1.13 -2.33 2.22
N SER A 46 0.45 -2.07 3.34
CA SER A 46 0.14 -0.71 3.82
C SER A 46 1.32 -0.15 4.63
N PRO A 47 1.51 1.19 4.68
CA PRO A 47 2.48 1.83 5.56
C PRO A 47 2.26 1.57 7.05
N SER A 48 1.08 1.07 7.45
CA SER A 48 0.83 0.59 8.82
C SER A 48 1.66 -0.65 9.20
N GLY A 49 2.26 -1.33 8.23
CA GLY A 49 2.98 -2.60 8.40
C GLY A 49 2.13 -3.84 8.18
N ARG A 50 0.83 -3.70 7.86
CA ARG A 50 -0.08 -4.81 7.56
C ARG A 50 -0.01 -5.25 6.10
N VAL A 51 -0.41 -6.51 5.87
CA VAL A 51 -0.44 -7.16 4.55
C VAL A 51 -1.86 -7.64 4.24
N PHE A 52 -2.32 -7.38 3.04
CA PHE A 52 -3.67 -7.68 2.58
C PHE A 52 -3.63 -8.50 1.28
N GLY A 53 -4.66 -9.33 1.07
CA GLY A 53 -4.85 -10.06 -0.19
C GLY A 53 -5.59 -9.23 -1.25
N ASP A 54 -6.23 -8.15 -0.84
CA ASP A 54 -7.01 -7.25 -1.69
C ASP A 54 -6.47 -5.82 -1.58
N TYR A 55 -6.55 -5.08 -2.68
CA TYR A 55 -6.07 -3.71 -2.76
C TYR A 55 -6.94 -2.73 -1.96
N GLU A 56 -8.26 -2.92 -1.96
CA GLU A 56 -9.21 -2.02 -1.29
C GLU A 56 -9.01 -2.06 0.23
N ASP A 57 -8.79 -3.25 0.80
CA ASP A 57 -8.49 -3.40 2.22
C ASP A 57 -7.18 -2.67 2.60
N ALA A 58 -6.14 -2.78 1.75
CA ALA A 58 -4.88 -2.08 1.95
C ALA A 58 -5.05 -0.56 1.80
N TYR A 59 -5.92 -0.12 0.89
CA TYR A 59 -6.25 1.28 0.67
C TYR A 59 -6.96 1.88 1.88
N GLU A 60 -8.02 1.24 2.38
CA GLU A 60 -8.72 1.69 3.58
C GLU A 60 -7.81 1.76 4.80
N ASP A 61 -6.94 0.76 4.99
CA ASP A 61 -5.97 0.74 6.09
C ASP A 61 -4.92 1.85 5.94
N CYS A 62 -4.47 2.12 4.71
CA CYS A 62 -3.53 3.20 4.42
C CYS A 62 -4.13 4.59 4.72
N ILE A 63 -5.40 4.82 4.35
CA ILE A 63 -6.10 6.07 4.66
C ILE A 63 -6.20 6.26 6.18
N LYS A 64 -6.63 5.21 6.91
CA LYS A 64 -6.69 5.24 8.38
C LYS A 64 -5.32 5.53 9.00
N TRP A 65 -4.25 4.93 8.47
CA TRP A 65 -2.89 5.18 8.95
C TRP A 65 -2.43 6.62 8.71
N LEU A 66 -2.76 7.20 7.55
CA LEU A 66 -2.42 8.59 7.22
C LEU A 66 -3.19 9.60 8.08
N ASP A 67 -4.43 9.30 8.44
CA ASP A 67 -5.29 10.15 9.27
C ASP A 67 -4.99 10.04 10.77
N ASN A 68 -4.22 9.03 11.19
CA ASN A 68 -3.90 8.83 12.60
C ASN A 68 -2.96 9.91 13.15
N GLU A 69 -3.24 10.37 14.38
CA GLU A 69 -2.34 11.25 15.11
C GLU A 69 -1.01 10.53 15.44
N TYR A 70 0.09 11.26 15.34
CA TYR A 70 1.39 10.75 15.77
C TYR A 70 1.44 10.73 17.31
N GLU A 71 1.19 9.56 17.91
CA GLU A 71 1.45 9.35 19.34
C GLU A 71 2.96 9.28 19.57
N ARG A 72 3.56 10.43 19.87
CA ARG A 72 4.92 10.48 20.41
C ARG A 72 4.88 9.90 21.81
N ASN A 73 5.19 8.61 21.95
CA ASN A 73 5.50 8.02 23.25
C ASN A 73 6.55 8.91 23.94
N GLY A 74 6.16 9.48 25.09
CA GLY A 74 6.94 10.42 25.88
C GLY A 74 8.22 9.83 26.43
#